data_AF-A0A8C3W337-F1
#
_entry.id   AF-A0A8C3W337-F1
#
_cell.length_a   1.000
_cell.length_b   1.000
_cell.length_c   1.000
_cell.angle_alpha   90.00
_cell.angle_beta   90.00
_cell.angle_gamma   90.00
#
_symmetry.space_group_name_H-M   'P 1'
#
loop_
_entity.id
_entity.type
_entity.pdbx_description
1 polymer ?
#
loop_
_entity_poly.entity_id
_entity_poly.type
_entity_poly.pdbx_seq_one_letter_code
_entity_poly.pdbx_strand_id
1 'polypeptide(L)' 'IAKAVLTQSLGPWPRPVAYLSKRLDPVAAGWPPCLRMIAATALMVKDADKLTLGQELHVTTPHAIDGVLKQPPDRWISNA' A
#
# COMPACT_ATOMS: atom_id res chain seq x y z
N ILE A 1 -8.68 7.54 -4.70
CA ILE A 1 -7.27 7.87 -5.02
C ILE A 1 -6.42 7.34 -3.89
N ALA A 2 -5.39 6.55 -4.19
CA ALA A 2 -4.39 6.11 -3.21
C ALA A 2 -3.45 7.28 -2.88
N LYS A 3 -3.08 7.40 -1.61
CA LYS A 3 -2.17 8.42 -1.09
C LYS A 3 -1.20 7.77 -0.12
N ALA A 4 0.08 8.15 -0.19
CA ALA A 4 1.10 7.71 0.76
C ALA A 4 2.16 8.79 0.94
N VAL A 5 2.88 8.70 2.06
CA VAL A 5 4.09 9.49 2.31
C VAL A 5 5.24 8.51 2.45
N LEU A 6 6.26 8.66 1.62
CA LEU A 6 7.53 7.96 1.80
C LEU A 6 8.35 8.75 2.80
N THR A 7 8.81 8.09 3.86
CA THR A 7 9.61 8.71 4.92
C THR A 7 10.90 7.94 5.12
N GLN A 8 11.92 8.62 5.65
CA GLN A 8 13.17 8.03 6.10
C GLN A 8 13.50 8.54 7.50
N SER A 9 14.14 7.72 8.34
CA SER A 9 14.57 8.15 9.67
C SER A 9 15.62 9.26 9.59
N LEU A 10 15.37 10.38 10.26
CA LEU A 10 16.35 11.43 10.52
C LEU A 10 16.41 11.67 12.03
N GLY A 11 17.34 10.98 12.69
CA GLY A 11 17.36 10.91 14.16
C GLY A 11 16.06 10.27 14.67
N PRO A 12 15.37 10.88 15.66
CA PRO A 12 14.11 10.35 16.20
C PRO A 12 12.88 10.65 15.33
N TRP A 13 13.03 11.39 14.21
CA TRP A 13 11.90 11.87 13.43
C TRP A 13 11.79 11.16 12.07
N PRO A 14 10.59 10.75 11.64
CA PRO A 14 10.36 10.34 10.26
C PRO A 14 10.33 11.56 9.35
N ARG A 15 11.35 11.73 8.51
CA ARG A 15 11.44 12.82 7.53
C ARG A 15 10.75 12.42 6.22
N PRO A 16 9.78 13.21 5.71
CA PRO A 16 9.21 12.97 4.39
C PRO A 16 10.25 13.12 3.29
N VAL A 17 10.30 12.13 2.39
CA VAL A 17 11.12 12.12 1.16
C VAL A 17 10.25 12.41 -0.06
N ALA A 18 9.04 11.85 -0.10
CA ALA A 18 8.09 12.07 -1.18
C ALA A 18 6.64 11.94 -0.72
N TYR A 19 5.76 12.66 -1.39
CA TYR A 19 4.30 12.49 -1.29
C TYR A 19 3.82 11.81 -2.57
N LEU A 20 3.23 10.63 -2.42
CA LEU A 20 2.76 9.81 -3.53
C LEU A 20 1.24 9.88 -3.60
N SER A 21 0.70 10.03 -4.81
CA SER A 21 -0.73 9.90 -5.04
C SER A 21 -1.01 9.34 -6.42
N LYS A 22 -1.97 8.42 -6.50
CA LYS A 22 -2.34 7.79 -7.77
C LYS A 22 -3.76 7.25 -7.73
N ARG A 23 -4.44 7.29 -8.89
CA ARG A 23 -5.76 6.67 -9.01
C ARG A 23 -5.59 5.15 -9.05
N LEU A 24 -6.44 4.42 -8.33
CA LEU A 24 -6.58 2.99 -8.51
C LEU A 24 -7.14 2.72 -9.90
N ASP A 25 -6.82 1.56 -10.48
CA ASP A 25 -7.51 1.12 -11.69
C ASP A 25 -9.02 0.95 -11.41
N PRO A 26 -9.89 1.03 -12.44
CA PRO A 26 -11.33 0.97 -12.24
C PRO A 26 -11.83 -0.30 -11.56
N VAL A 27 -11.15 -1.44 -11.75
CA VAL A 27 -11.55 -2.73 -11.17
C VAL A 27 -11.24 -2.71 -9.67
N ALA A 28 -10.01 -2.39 -9.28
CA ALA A 28 -9.66 -2.28 -7.87
C ALA A 28 -10.46 -1.19 -7.16
N ALA A 29 -10.81 -0.10 -7.85
CA ALA A 29 -11.67 0.94 -7.29
C ALA A 29 -13.09 0.43 -6.93
N GLY A 30 -13.55 -0.68 -7.52
CA GLY A 30 -14.82 -1.34 -7.20
C GLY A 30 -14.74 -2.35 -6.05
N TRP A 31 -13.56 -2.68 -5.53
CA TRP A 31 -13.40 -3.70 -4.48
C TRP A 31 -13.90 -3.23 -3.09
N PRO A 32 -14.19 -4.17 -2.17
CA PRO A 32 -14.42 -3.88 -0.76
C PRO A 32 -13.31 -3.00 -0.14
N PRO A 33 -13.61 -2.15 0.86
CA PRO A 33 -12.66 -1.18 1.41
C PRO A 33 -11.30 -1.77 1.81
N CYS A 34 -11.27 -2.92 2.48
CA CYS A 34 -10.02 -3.57 2.92
C CYS A 34 -9.16 -4.04 1.73
N LEU A 35 -9.78 -4.52 0.65
CA LEU A 35 -9.09 -4.94 -0.56
C LEU A 35 -8.59 -3.74 -1.37
N ARG A 36 -9.35 -2.64 -1.40
CA ARG A 36 -8.90 -1.36 -1.95
C ARG A 36 -7.64 -0.84 -1.26
N MET A 37 -7.53 -1.03 0.05
CA MET A 37 -6.33 -0.68 0.80
C MET A 37 -5.13 -1.52 0.39
N ILE A 38 -5.30 -2.83 0.19
CA ILE A 38 -4.24 -3.71 -0.32
C ILE A 38 -3.77 -3.25 -1.70
N ALA A 39 -4.71 -3.00 -2.62
CA ALA A 39 -4.39 -2.50 -3.96
C ALA A 39 -3.67 -1.13 -3.92
N ALA A 40 -4.13 -0.22 -3.06
CA ALA A 40 -3.51 1.09 -2.86
C ALA A 40 -2.08 0.94 -2.32
N THR A 41 -1.87 0.07 -1.33
CA THR A 41 -0.55 -0.19 -0.76
C THR A 41 0.41 -0.76 -1.79
N ALA A 42 0.00 -1.80 -2.53
CA ALA A 42 0.84 -2.40 -3.57
C ALA A 42 1.23 -1.38 -4.65
N LEU A 43 0.28 -0.52 -5.04
CA LEU A 43 0.52 0.56 -5.99
C LEU A 43 1.54 1.59 -5.47
N MET A 44 1.41 1.99 -4.20
CA MET A 44 2.31 2.95 -3.57
C MET A 44 3.71 2.37 -3.33
N VAL A 45 3.83 1.10 -2.95
CA VAL A 45 5.12 0.41 -2.82
C VAL A 45 5.85 0.39 -4.16
N LYS A 46 5.15 0.05 -5.26
CA LYS A 46 5.74 0.05 -6.60
C LYS A 46 6.22 1.43 -7.06
N ASP A 47 5.52 2.51 -6.69
CA ASP A 47 5.96 3.87 -7.01
C ASP A 47 7.07 4.36 -6.06
N ALA A 48 7.07 3.95 -4.79
CA ALA A 48 8.14 4.23 -3.83
C ALA A 48 9.44 3.50 -4.21
N ASP A 49 9.37 2.29 -4.75
CA ASP A 49 10.51 1.48 -5.17
C ASP A 49 11.40 2.19 -6.21
N LYS A 50 10.80 3.05 -7.05
CA LYS A 50 11.54 3.90 -8.00
C LYS A 50 12.49 4.89 -7.31
N LEU A 51 12.16 5.29 -6.08
CA LEU A 51 12.94 6.21 -5.27
C LEU A 51 13.86 5.47 -4.29
N THR A 52 13.44 4.30 -3.79
CA THR A 52 14.21 3.50 -2.83
C THR A 52 15.15 2.50 -3.47
N LEU A 53 15.06 2.28 -4.79
CA LEU A 53 15.98 1.45 -5.57
C LEU A 53 16.10 0.02 -5.00
N GLY A 54 14.99 -0.59 -4.61
CA GLY A 54 14.96 -1.95 -4.05
C GLY A 54 15.39 -2.07 -2.58
N GLN A 55 15.63 -0.96 -1.88
CA GLN A 55 15.89 -1.00 -0.43
C GLN A 55 14.65 -1.49 0.36
N GLU A 56 14.91 -2.02 1.55
CA GLU A 56 13.86 -2.48 2.46
C GLU A 56 12.88 -1.35 2.80
N LEU A 57 11.58 -1.66 2.73
CA LEU A 57 10.49 -0.74 2.99
C LEU A 57 9.59 -1.29 4.09
N HIS A 58 9.41 -0.52 5.16
CA HIS A 58 8.41 -0.79 6.18
C HIS A 58 7.12 -0.05 5.85
N VAL A 59 6.04 -0.80 5.63
CA VAL A 59 4.74 -0.24 5.27
C VAL A 59 3.84 -0.18 6.50
N THR A 60 3.30 1.01 6.77
CA THR A 60 2.28 1.22 7.80
C THR A 60 0.97 1.65 7.13
N THR A 61 -0.13 0.98 7.46
CA THR A 61 -1.47 1.26 6.93
C THR A 61 -2.46 1.52 8.06
N PRO A 62 -3.52 2.34 7.86
CA PRO A 62 -4.56 2.57 8.86
C PRO A 62 -5.32 1.30 9.31
N HIS A 63 -5.40 0.30 8.43
CA HIS A 63 -5.99 -1.00 8.72
C HIS A 63 -4.93 -2.09 8.55
N ALA A 64 -4.88 -3.06 9.46
CA ALA A 64 -3.98 -4.19 9.36
C ALA A 64 -4.39 -5.08 8.17
N ILE A 65 -3.62 -5.05 7.10
CA ILE A 65 -3.86 -5.86 5.89
C ILE A 65 -3.07 -7.17 5.88
N ASP A 66 -2.07 -7.30 6.75
CA ASP A 66 -1.18 -8.46 6.83
C ASP A 66 -1.94 -9.78 7.05
N GLY A 67 -2.97 -9.76 7.90
CA GLY A 67 -3.82 -10.94 8.14
C GLY A 67 -4.59 -11.40 6.90
N VAL A 68 -5.02 -10.47 6.04
CA VAL A 68 -5.70 -10.80 4.78
C VAL A 68 -4.70 -11.34 3.75
N LEU A 69 -3.51 -10.75 3.68
CA LEU A 69 -2.45 -11.19 2.76
C LEU A 69 -1.92 -12.59 3.07
N LYS A 70 -1.89 -12.97 4.34
CA LYS A 70 -1.46 -14.30 4.80
C LYS A 70 -2.55 -15.37 4.66
N GLN A 71 -3.80 -14.97 4.42
CA GLN A 71 -4.89 -15.91 4.19
C GLN A 71 -4.92 -16.35 2.72
N PRO A 72 -5.29 -17.61 2.46
CA PRO A 72 -5.33 -18.10 1.11
C PRO A 72 -6.45 -17.36 0.32
N PRO A 73 -6.23 -17.04 -0.97
CA PRO A 73 -7.09 -16.13 -1.74
C PRO A 73 -8.54 -16.57 -1.84
N ASP A 74 -8.77 -17.89 -1.86
CA ASP A 74 -10.08 -18.54 -1.88
C ASP A 74 -11.00 -18.12 -0.73
N ARG A 75 -10.45 -17.63 0.39
CA ARG A 75 -11.23 -17.18 1.54
C ARG A 75 -11.76 -15.74 1.44
N TRP A 76 -11.26 -14.94 0.51
CA TRP A 76 -11.63 -13.52 0.40
C TRP A 76 -11.80 -13.00 -1.04
N ILE A 77 -11.30 -13.71 -2.05
CA ILE A 77 -11.67 -13.60 -3.47
C ILE A 77 -12.70 -14.70 -3.74
N SER A 78 -13.93 -14.49 -3.30
CA SER A 78 -15.07 -15.21 -3.84
C SER A 78 -15.71 -14.35 -4.92
N ASN A 79 -15.72 -14.84 -6.16
CA ASN A 79 -16.62 -14.31 -7.19
C ASN A 79 -18.05 -14.66 -6.75
N ALA A 80 -18.67 -13.81 -5.93
CA ALA A 80 -20.11 -13.85 -5.74
C ALA A 80 -20.80 -13.31 -7.00
#